data_AF-A0A7Y7HA44-F1
#
_entry.id   AF-A0A7Y7HA44-F1
#
_cell.length_a   1.000
_cell.length_b   1.000
_cell.length_c   1.000
_cell.angle_alpha   90.00
_cell.angle_beta   90.00
_cell.angle_gamma   90.00
#
_symmetry.space_group_name_H-M   'P 1'
#
loop_
_entity.id
_entity.type
_entity.pdbx_description
1 polymer ?
#
loop_
_entity_poly.entity_id
_entity_poly.type
_entity_poly.pdbx_seq_one_letter_code
_entity_poly.pdbx_strand_id
1 'polypeptide(L)'
;MEKFALILQSRPDIDERLAGRLVPYEYEILNEIAAAIHAGNLETLQWFAGFGDSLRAILMNVHAYRKGAEFGFTEIAFDQYGWFVRPRFLDYEVVKLGNTALYGEYSEIRIGRGVNGIWSFALSYRFGCAGGGSALSVYDPPFASREAALTTALSKLKVMFTEKIGATDTTNYKQDVILKTLKAIEGAQVNMVQLSLF
;
A
#
# COMPACT_ATOMS: atom_id res chain seq x y z
N MET A 1 -14.60 -23.27 -17.46
CA MET A 1 -14.55 -23.39 -15.99
C MET A 1 -15.87 -22.83 -15.49
N GLU A 2 -16.64 -23.58 -14.72
CA GLU A 2 -17.90 -23.06 -14.17
C GLU A 2 -17.60 -21.93 -13.18
N LYS A 3 -18.41 -20.88 -13.22
CA LYS A 3 -18.30 -19.75 -12.29
C LYS A 3 -18.78 -20.20 -10.92
N PHE A 4 -18.04 -19.90 -9.87
CA PHE A 4 -18.51 -20.08 -8.51
C PHE A 4 -19.66 -19.11 -8.25
N ALA A 5 -20.83 -19.64 -7.91
CA ALA A 5 -21.96 -18.84 -7.48
C ALA A 5 -22.01 -18.83 -5.96
N LEU A 6 -21.74 -17.68 -5.34
CA LEU A 6 -21.88 -17.53 -3.90
C LEU A 6 -23.37 -17.40 -3.54
N ILE A 7 -23.92 -18.47 -2.97
CA ILE A 7 -25.35 -18.61 -2.62
C ILE A 7 -25.49 -19.26 -1.23
N LEU A 8 -26.72 -19.39 -0.74
CA LEU A 8 -27.00 -20.03 0.57
C LEU A 8 -26.46 -21.47 0.65
N GLN A 9 -26.42 -22.17 -0.48
CA GLN A 9 -25.93 -23.55 -0.58
C GLN A 9 -24.41 -23.66 -0.61
N SER A 10 -23.67 -22.55 -0.75
CA SER A 10 -22.19 -22.56 -0.75
C SER A 10 -21.57 -22.86 0.61
N ARG A 11 -22.37 -23.16 1.65
CA ARG A 11 -21.90 -23.42 3.02
C ARG A 11 -20.76 -24.46 3.08
N PRO A 12 -20.85 -25.62 2.40
CA PRO A 12 -19.77 -26.61 2.44
C PRO A 12 -18.45 -26.07 1.89
N ASP A 13 -18.48 -25.29 0.80
CA ASP A 13 -17.28 -24.70 0.20
C ASP A 13 -16.62 -23.68 1.15
N ILE A 14 -17.44 -22.91 1.87
CA ILE A 14 -16.97 -21.93 2.86
C ILE A 14 -16.36 -22.64 4.08
N ASP A 15 -17.01 -23.68 4.59
CA ASP A 15 -16.52 -24.45 5.73
C ASP A 15 -15.21 -25.20 5.37
N GLU A 16 -15.10 -25.74 4.16
CA GLU A 16 -13.86 -26.33 3.64
C GLU A 16 -12.73 -25.30 3.59
N ARG A 17 -13.00 -24.10 3.05
CA ARG A 17 -11.99 -23.04 2.99
C ARG A 17 -11.56 -22.56 4.37
N LEU A 18 -12.49 -22.49 5.33
CA LEU A 18 -12.25 -22.12 6.73
C LEU A 18 -11.38 -23.13 7.49
N ALA A 19 -11.46 -24.42 7.14
CA ALA A 19 -10.61 -25.46 7.73
C ALA A 19 -9.15 -25.40 7.24
N GLY A 20 -8.88 -24.66 6.17
CA GLY A 20 -7.55 -24.51 5.58
C GLY A 20 -6.68 -23.44 6.25
N ARG A 21 -5.47 -23.23 5.68
CA ARG A 21 -4.61 -22.12 6.09
C ARG A 21 -5.15 -20.82 5.50
N LEU A 22 -5.32 -19.83 6.37
CA LEU A 22 -5.89 -18.53 6.03
C LEU A 22 -4.97 -17.41 6.51
N VAL A 23 -4.90 -16.34 5.74
CA VAL A 23 -4.40 -15.06 6.25
C VAL A 23 -5.55 -14.31 6.95
N PRO A 24 -5.26 -13.34 7.85
CA PRO A 24 -6.29 -12.74 8.70
C PRO A 24 -7.50 -12.19 7.95
N TYR A 25 -7.29 -11.45 6.85
CA TYR A 25 -8.40 -10.88 6.08
C TYR A 25 -9.29 -11.94 5.42
N GLU A 26 -8.72 -13.07 4.97
CA GLU A 26 -9.50 -14.14 4.38
C GLU A 26 -10.38 -14.79 5.44
N TYR A 27 -9.83 -15.02 6.64
CA TYR A 27 -10.58 -15.57 7.76
C TYR A 27 -11.74 -14.66 8.16
N GLU A 28 -11.51 -13.35 8.30
CA GLU A 28 -12.54 -12.38 8.64
C GLU A 28 -13.67 -12.37 7.60
N ILE A 29 -13.33 -12.24 6.31
CA ILE A 29 -14.31 -12.19 5.23
C ILE A 29 -15.10 -13.52 5.12
N LEU A 30 -14.44 -14.67 5.24
CA LEU A 30 -15.12 -15.96 5.19
C LEU A 30 -16.10 -16.15 6.35
N ASN A 31 -15.76 -15.69 7.55
CA ASN A 31 -16.69 -15.73 8.68
C ASN A 31 -17.91 -14.83 8.46
N GLU A 32 -17.73 -13.66 7.86
CA GLU A 32 -18.87 -12.79 7.49
C GLU A 32 -19.77 -13.46 6.44
N ILE A 33 -19.19 -14.10 5.43
CA ILE A 33 -19.93 -14.87 4.43
C ILE A 33 -20.68 -16.03 5.11
N ALA A 34 -20.01 -16.80 5.98
CA ALA A 34 -20.62 -17.91 6.70
C ALA A 34 -21.78 -17.45 7.59
N ALA A 35 -21.65 -16.30 8.25
CA ALA A 35 -22.70 -15.68 9.05
C ALA A 35 -23.89 -15.24 8.17
N ALA A 36 -23.63 -14.65 7.01
CA ALA A 36 -24.68 -14.26 6.06
C ALA A 36 -25.46 -15.48 5.54
N ILE A 37 -24.77 -16.59 5.24
CA ILE A 37 -25.43 -17.85 4.88
C ILE A 37 -26.31 -18.36 6.02
N HIS A 38 -25.79 -18.38 7.25
CA HIS A 38 -26.54 -18.86 8.41
C HIS A 38 -27.81 -18.02 8.68
N ALA A 39 -27.71 -16.71 8.50
CA ALA A 39 -28.82 -15.78 8.68
C ALA A 39 -29.80 -15.73 7.49
N GLY A 40 -29.52 -16.43 6.38
CA GLY A 40 -30.33 -16.32 5.17
C GLY A 40 -30.25 -14.94 4.49
N ASN A 41 -29.19 -14.17 4.75
CA ASN A 41 -29.06 -12.80 4.27
C ASN A 41 -28.59 -12.75 2.81
N LEU A 42 -29.57 -12.78 1.90
CA LEU A 42 -29.32 -12.75 0.46
C LEU A 42 -28.69 -11.44 -0.02
N GLU A 43 -28.99 -10.31 0.60
CA GLU A 43 -28.43 -9.00 0.22
C GLU A 43 -26.91 -8.97 0.47
N THR A 44 -26.47 -9.39 1.66
CA THR A 44 -25.04 -9.49 1.97
C THR A 44 -24.32 -10.47 1.05
N LEU A 45 -24.93 -11.62 0.73
CA LEU A 45 -24.33 -12.58 -0.19
C LEU A 45 -24.22 -12.05 -1.61
N GLN A 46 -25.24 -11.33 -2.09
CA GLN A 46 -25.20 -10.68 -3.40
C GLN A 46 -24.11 -9.60 -3.45
N TRP A 47 -23.92 -8.85 -2.35
CA TRP A 47 -22.83 -7.88 -2.25
C TRP A 47 -21.46 -8.57 -2.40
N PHE A 48 -21.19 -9.64 -1.65
CA PHE A 48 -19.94 -10.41 -1.78
C PHE A 48 -19.78 -11.04 -3.17
N ALA A 49 -20.85 -11.61 -3.72
CA ALA A 49 -20.86 -12.21 -5.06
C ALA A 49 -20.52 -11.20 -6.16
N GLY A 50 -20.81 -9.91 -5.94
CA GLY A 50 -20.45 -8.83 -6.86
C GLY A 50 -18.95 -8.60 -7.01
N PHE A 51 -18.11 -9.14 -6.12
CA PHE A 51 -16.66 -8.95 -6.16
C PHE A 51 -15.88 -9.98 -6.98
N GLY A 52 -16.53 -11.01 -7.53
CA GLY A 52 -15.83 -11.95 -8.40
C GLY A 52 -16.60 -13.24 -8.69
N ASP A 53 -16.07 -14.01 -9.64
CA ASP A 53 -16.64 -15.28 -10.10
C ASP A 53 -15.97 -16.53 -9.48
N SER A 54 -15.09 -16.30 -8.51
CA SER A 54 -14.44 -17.34 -7.69
C SER A 54 -14.33 -16.84 -6.26
N LEU A 55 -14.34 -17.76 -5.28
CA LEU A 55 -14.15 -17.41 -3.88
C LEU A 55 -12.83 -16.63 -3.68
N ARG A 56 -11.75 -17.03 -4.36
CA ARG A 56 -10.47 -16.31 -4.32
C ARG A 56 -10.61 -14.86 -4.81
N ALA A 57 -11.26 -14.63 -5.95
CA ALA A 57 -11.45 -13.28 -6.49
C ALA A 57 -12.28 -12.43 -5.54
N ILE A 58 -13.37 -12.98 -4.99
CA ILE A 58 -14.22 -12.32 -3.98
C ILE A 58 -13.37 -11.87 -2.79
N LEU A 59 -12.62 -12.79 -2.16
CA LEU A 59 -11.81 -12.49 -0.97
C LEU A 59 -10.77 -11.39 -1.25
N MET A 60 -10.04 -11.50 -2.36
CA MET A 60 -9.00 -10.54 -2.72
C MET A 60 -9.57 -9.15 -3.05
N ASN A 61 -10.65 -9.10 -3.83
CA ASN A 61 -11.25 -7.84 -4.25
C ASN A 61 -11.98 -7.14 -3.12
N VAL A 62 -12.67 -7.88 -2.23
CA VAL A 62 -13.27 -7.31 -1.01
C VAL A 62 -12.18 -6.73 -0.11
N HIS A 63 -11.06 -7.44 0.05
CA HIS A 63 -9.94 -6.93 0.83
C HIS A 63 -9.37 -5.64 0.22
N ALA A 64 -9.15 -5.61 -1.09
CA ALA A 64 -8.67 -4.42 -1.79
C ALA A 64 -9.64 -3.23 -1.65
N TYR A 65 -10.95 -3.48 -1.76
CA TYR A 65 -11.99 -2.48 -1.53
C TYR A 65 -11.95 -1.93 -0.10
N ARG A 66 -11.91 -2.79 0.91
CA ARG A 66 -11.86 -2.38 2.33
C ARG A 66 -10.62 -1.55 2.62
N LYS A 67 -9.46 -1.93 2.10
CA LYS A 67 -8.23 -1.13 2.21
C LYS A 67 -8.37 0.23 1.51
N GLY A 68 -9.01 0.28 0.34
CA GLY A 68 -9.37 1.54 -0.32
C GLY A 68 -10.28 2.43 0.53
N ALA A 69 -11.27 1.83 1.19
CA ALA A 69 -12.24 2.54 2.03
C ALA A 69 -11.58 3.21 3.26
N GLU A 70 -10.47 2.66 3.79
CA GLU A 70 -9.67 3.33 4.84
C GLU A 70 -9.15 4.72 4.39
N PHE A 71 -8.96 4.91 3.08
CA PHE A 71 -8.57 6.18 2.45
C PHE A 71 -9.76 6.94 1.82
N GLY A 72 -10.99 6.51 2.09
CA GLY A 72 -12.22 7.13 1.59
C GLY A 72 -12.54 6.81 0.13
N PHE A 73 -11.86 5.84 -0.49
CA PHE A 73 -12.22 5.37 -1.82
C PHE A 73 -13.39 4.38 -1.72
N THR A 74 -14.54 4.75 -2.27
CA THR A 74 -15.79 3.96 -2.17
C THR A 74 -16.27 3.43 -3.52
N GLU A 75 -15.66 3.84 -4.63
CA GLU A 75 -16.00 3.34 -5.96
C GLU A 75 -15.63 1.85 -6.08
N ILE A 76 -16.60 1.04 -6.52
CA ILE A 76 -16.38 -0.38 -6.83
C ILE A 76 -16.25 -0.49 -8.35
N ALA A 77 -15.04 -0.77 -8.82
CA ALA A 77 -14.75 -0.98 -10.23
C ALA A 77 -13.79 -2.16 -10.40
N PHE A 78 -13.92 -2.87 -11.53
CA PHE A 78 -13.10 -4.02 -11.87
C PHE A 78 -12.47 -3.82 -13.25
N ASP A 79 -11.25 -4.31 -13.42
CA ASP A 79 -10.58 -4.31 -14.72
C ASP A 79 -11.13 -5.41 -15.64
N GLN A 80 -10.60 -5.48 -16.86
CA GLN A 80 -11.02 -6.48 -17.86
C GLN A 80 -10.76 -7.94 -17.45
N TYR A 81 -10.02 -8.18 -16.37
CA TYR A 81 -9.71 -9.49 -15.82
C TYR A 81 -10.48 -9.79 -14.53
N GLY A 82 -11.39 -8.90 -14.11
CA GLY A 82 -12.18 -9.06 -12.89
C GLY A 82 -11.42 -8.70 -11.60
N TRP A 83 -10.27 -8.02 -11.69
CA TRP A 83 -9.56 -7.54 -10.51
C TRP A 83 -10.01 -6.14 -10.12
N PHE A 84 -10.09 -5.89 -8.81
CA PHE A 84 -10.49 -4.59 -8.29
C PHE A 84 -9.54 -3.49 -8.79
N VAL A 85 -10.10 -2.43 -9.36
CA VAL A 85 -9.33 -1.31 -9.90
C VAL A 85 -8.66 -0.58 -8.74
N ARG A 86 -7.34 -0.43 -8.83
CA ARG A 86 -6.56 0.29 -7.83
C ARG A 86 -7.00 1.77 -7.81
N PRO A 87 -7.37 2.32 -6.64
CA PRO A 87 -7.68 3.73 -6.54
C PRO A 87 -6.45 4.59 -6.78
N ARG A 88 -6.68 5.81 -7.27
CA ARG A 88 -5.63 6.81 -7.48
C ARG A 88 -5.61 7.78 -6.31
N PHE A 89 -4.47 7.89 -5.64
CA PHE A 89 -4.26 8.90 -4.62
C PHE A 89 -4.34 10.31 -5.22
N LEU A 90 -4.97 11.21 -4.47
CA LEU A 90 -5.04 12.64 -4.75
C LEU A 90 -3.76 13.33 -4.26
N ASP A 91 -3.52 14.56 -4.73
CA ASP A 91 -2.37 15.39 -4.33
C ASP A 91 -1.04 14.64 -4.38
N TYR A 92 -0.90 13.77 -5.39
CA TYR A 92 0.25 12.91 -5.55
C TYR A 92 1.50 13.73 -5.84
N GLU A 93 2.53 13.52 -5.05
CA GLU A 93 3.82 14.19 -5.20
C GLU A 93 4.99 13.20 -5.10
N VAL A 94 6.12 13.61 -5.66
CA VAL A 94 7.38 12.86 -5.60
C VAL A 94 8.49 13.76 -5.10
N VAL A 95 8.99 13.47 -3.90
CA VAL A 95 10.17 14.13 -3.32
C VAL A 95 11.39 13.32 -3.71
N LYS A 96 12.32 13.93 -4.47
CA LYS A 96 13.57 13.30 -4.88
C LYS A 96 14.72 13.72 -3.96
N LEU A 97 15.53 12.76 -3.54
CA LEU A 97 16.62 12.93 -2.57
C LEU A 97 17.91 12.36 -3.15
N GLY A 98 18.93 13.21 -3.33
CA GLY A 98 20.22 12.83 -3.93
C GLY A 98 20.43 13.48 -5.29
N ASN A 99 21.25 12.83 -6.14
CA ASN A 99 21.63 13.38 -7.44
C ASN A 99 20.60 13.00 -8.52
N THR A 100 19.72 13.94 -8.86
CA THR A 100 18.65 13.71 -9.85
C THR A 100 19.12 13.74 -11.30
N ALA A 101 20.37 14.15 -11.57
CA ALA A 101 20.95 14.14 -12.91
C ALA A 101 21.36 12.73 -13.37
N LEU A 102 21.53 11.78 -12.44
CA LEU A 102 21.99 10.43 -12.73
C LEU A 102 20.97 9.39 -12.25
N TYR A 103 20.53 8.52 -13.16
CA TYR A 103 19.65 7.40 -12.81
C TYR A 103 20.37 6.47 -11.83
N GLY A 104 19.71 6.16 -10.72
CA GLY A 104 20.26 5.29 -9.66
C GLY A 104 21.05 6.03 -8.57
N GLU A 105 21.16 7.37 -8.64
CA GLU A 105 21.83 8.17 -7.58
C GLU A 105 20.87 9.06 -6.78
N TYR A 106 19.56 8.84 -6.94
CA TYR A 106 18.54 9.50 -6.14
C TYR A 106 17.50 8.49 -5.65
N SER A 107 16.97 8.79 -4.47
CA SER A 107 15.83 8.12 -3.87
C SER A 107 14.56 8.96 -4.06
N GLU A 108 13.40 8.33 -4.01
CA GLU A 108 12.08 8.96 -4.11
C GLU A 108 11.26 8.65 -2.88
N ILE A 109 10.57 9.66 -2.36
CA ILE A 109 9.40 9.50 -1.50
C ILE A 109 8.19 9.88 -2.34
N ARG A 110 7.24 8.96 -2.47
CA ARG A 110 5.97 9.19 -3.17
C ARG A 110 4.91 9.37 -2.11
N ILE A 111 4.23 10.50 -2.12
CA ILE A 111 3.22 10.84 -1.11
C ILE A 111 1.90 11.10 -1.82
N GLY A 112 0.79 10.74 -1.19
CA GLY A 112 -0.53 11.06 -1.70
C GLY A 112 -1.59 10.96 -0.63
N ARG A 113 -2.75 11.55 -0.93
CA ARG A 113 -3.88 11.70 -0.03
C ARG A 113 -5.10 10.90 -0.53
N GLY A 114 -5.81 10.27 0.38
CA GLY A 114 -7.13 9.71 0.17
C GLY A 114 -8.20 10.80 0.05
N VAL A 115 -9.40 10.41 -0.40
CA VAL A 115 -10.56 11.32 -0.49
C VAL A 115 -10.92 11.88 0.88
N ASN A 116 -10.79 11.06 1.92
CA ASN A 116 -11.08 11.42 3.31
C ASN A 116 -9.98 12.23 4.02
N GLY A 117 -8.93 12.64 3.31
CA GLY A 117 -7.85 13.43 3.88
C GLY A 117 -6.71 12.63 4.51
N ILE A 118 -6.80 11.30 4.56
CA ILE A 118 -5.73 10.43 5.08
C ILE A 118 -4.58 10.37 4.09
N TRP A 119 -3.35 10.56 4.58
CA TRP A 119 -2.14 10.54 3.77
C TRP A 119 -1.41 9.21 3.88
N SER A 120 -0.63 8.87 2.87
CA SER A 120 0.34 7.78 2.95
C SER A 120 1.58 8.08 2.11
N PHE A 121 2.61 7.24 2.25
CA PHE A 121 3.82 7.32 1.45
C PHE A 121 4.34 5.93 1.03
N ALA A 122 5.06 5.92 -0.08
CA ALA A 122 5.93 4.81 -0.49
C ALA A 122 7.35 5.31 -0.76
N LEU A 123 8.31 4.40 -0.64
CA LEU A 123 9.72 4.70 -0.83
C LEU A 123 10.24 4.00 -2.09
N SER A 124 11.13 4.66 -2.81
CA SER A 124 12.10 4.01 -3.69
C SER A 124 13.48 4.50 -3.31
N TYR A 125 14.34 3.64 -2.81
CA TYR A 125 15.66 4.02 -2.30
C TYR A 125 16.77 3.42 -3.15
N ARG A 126 17.86 4.18 -3.30
CA ARG A 126 19.04 3.82 -4.09
C ARG A 126 20.31 4.09 -3.32
N PHE A 127 21.15 3.07 -3.17
CA PHE A 127 22.49 3.15 -2.57
C PHE A 127 23.60 3.22 -3.64
N GLY A 128 23.24 3.40 -4.91
CA GLY A 128 24.11 3.18 -6.06
C GLY A 128 23.60 1.99 -6.87
N CYS A 129 24.24 0.82 -6.75
CA CYS A 129 23.79 -0.38 -7.45
C CYS A 129 22.73 -1.17 -6.66
N ALA A 130 22.73 -1.09 -5.33
CA ALA A 130 21.66 -1.64 -4.51
C ALA A 130 20.50 -0.64 -4.35
N GLY A 131 19.30 -1.18 -4.16
CA GLY A 131 18.10 -0.38 -3.92
C GLY A 131 16.85 -1.24 -3.83
N GLY A 132 15.73 -0.58 -3.59
CA GLY A 132 14.43 -1.21 -3.50
C GLY A 132 13.32 -0.17 -3.60
N GLY A 133 12.08 -0.61 -3.70
CA GLY A 133 10.96 0.31 -3.60
C GLY A 133 9.61 -0.33 -3.86
N SER A 134 8.59 0.45 -3.52
CA SER A 134 7.18 0.12 -3.75
C SER A 134 6.46 1.29 -4.43
N ALA A 135 5.29 1.00 -4.99
CA ALA A 135 4.37 2.02 -5.47
C ALA A 135 3.38 2.38 -4.35
N LEU A 136 3.07 3.67 -4.20
CA LEU A 136 2.13 4.19 -3.19
C LEU A 136 0.77 3.49 -3.25
N SER A 137 0.40 2.76 -2.21
CA SER A 137 -0.72 1.83 -2.17
C SER A 137 -1.63 2.07 -0.96
N VAL A 138 -2.86 1.57 -1.04
CA VAL A 138 -3.83 1.58 0.07
C VAL A 138 -3.46 0.59 1.19
N TYR A 139 -2.39 -0.16 1.03
CA TYR A 139 -1.84 -1.05 2.05
C TYR A 139 -0.74 -0.36 2.86
N ASP A 140 -0.28 0.82 2.44
CA ASP A 140 0.72 1.59 3.15
C ASP A 140 0.12 2.27 4.40
N PRO A 141 0.93 2.57 5.43
CA PRO A 141 0.42 3.12 6.69
C PRO A 141 -0.31 4.47 6.50
N PRO A 142 -1.44 4.69 7.20
CA PRO A 142 -2.16 5.96 7.15
C PRO A 142 -1.52 7.02 8.06
N PHE A 143 -1.61 8.28 7.64
CA PHE A 143 -1.15 9.44 8.40
C PHE A 143 -2.20 10.55 8.36
N ALA A 144 -2.29 11.30 9.47
CA ALA A 144 -3.26 12.39 9.60
C ALA A 144 -2.93 13.62 8.74
N SER A 145 -1.68 13.78 8.30
CA SER A 145 -1.25 14.89 7.46
C SER A 145 -0.11 14.52 6.51
N ARG A 146 0.09 15.35 5.50
CA ARG A 146 1.21 15.27 4.56
C ARG A 146 2.54 15.34 5.30
N GLU A 147 2.66 16.26 6.26
CA GLU A 147 3.87 16.51 7.04
C GLU A 147 4.22 15.30 7.91
N ALA A 148 3.22 14.64 8.50
CA ALA A 148 3.42 13.42 9.28
C ALA A 148 3.92 12.26 8.41
N ALA A 149 3.34 12.09 7.22
CA ALA A 149 3.77 11.10 6.24
C ALA A 149 5.21 11.37 5.78
N LEU A 150 5.51 12.61 5.37
CA LEU A 150 6.83 13.01 4.88
C LEU A 150 7.92 12.90 5.96
N THR A 151 7.64 13.37 7.18
CA THR A 151 8.57 13.25 8.32
C THR A 151 8.90 11.79 8.62
N THR A 152 7.89 10.92 8.62
CA THR A 152 8.08 9.49 8.85
C THR A 152 8.90 8.85 7.72
N ALA A 153 8.61 9.20 6.47
CA ALA A 153 9.34 8.71 5.29
C ALA A 153 10.82 9.11 5.32
N LEU A 154 11.11 10.39 5.58
CA LEU A 154 12.47 10.92 5.71
C LEU A 154 13.23 10.23 6.85
N SER A 155 12.56 10.00 7.99
CA SER A 155 13.18 9.33 9.14
C SER A 155 13.54 7.88 8.82
N LYS A 156 12.66 7.14 8.12
CA LYS A 156 12.97 5.78 7.66
C LYS A 156 14.16 5.75 6.70
N LEU A 157 14.18 6.64 5.71
CA LEU A 157 15.33 6.74 4.79
C LEU A 157 16.61 7.09 5.54
N LYS A 158 16.57 8.04 6.47
CA LYS A 158 17.75 8.44 7.26
C LYS A 158 18.36 7.25 8.00
N VAL A 159 17.53 6.44 8.66
CA VAL A 159 17.99 5.22 9.36
C VAL A 159 18.64 4.25 8.36
N MET A 160 17.93 3.89 7.29
CA MET A 160 18.44 2.93 6.29
C MET A 160 19.76 3.36 5.66
N PHE A 161 19.94 4.66 5.40
CA PHE A 161 21.17 5.19 4.81
C PHE A 161 22.31 5.32 5.83
N THR A 162 22.00 5.69 7.06
CA THR A 162 23.01 5.77 8.13
C THR A 162 23.62 4.40 8.43
N GLU A 163 22.81 3.35 8.42
CA GLU A 163 23.26 1.95 8.59
C GLU A 163 24.26 1.47 7.52
N LYS A 164 24.35 2.17 6.37
CA LYS A 164 25.24 1.80 5.25
C LYS A 164 26.47 2.69 5.13
N ILE A 165 26.67 3.63 6.05
CA ILE A 165 27.91 4.40 6.13
C ILE A 165 29.07 3.46 6.45
N GLY A 166 30.15 3.56 5.66
CA GLY A 166 31.33 2.73 5.82
C GLY A 166 31.15 1.26 5.39
N ALA A 167 30.07 0.94 4.66
CA ALA A 167 29.86 -0.40 4.12
C ALA A 167 31.04 -0.84 3.25
N THR A 168 31.54 -2.06 3.47
CA THR A 168 32.68 -2.64 2.76
C THR A 168 32.34 -3.11 1.35
N ASP A 169 31.05 -3.42 1.09
CA ASP A 169 30.53 -3.68 -0.24
C ASP A 169 30.33 -2.38 -1.03
N THR A 170 31.45 -1.87 -1.56
CA THR A 170 31.53 -0.59 -2.27
C THR A 170 30.90 -0.61 -3.66
N THR A 171 30.61 -1.79 -4.21
CA THR A 171 29.90 -1.94 -5.49
C THR A 171 28.42 -1.60 -5.33
N ASN A 172 27.80 -2.11 -4.26
CA ASN A 172 26.38 -1.91 -3.99
C ASN A 172 26.08 -0.64 -3.21
N TYR A 173 26.91 -0.34 -2.20
CA TYR A 173 26.71 0.77 -1.26
C TYR A 173 27.74 1.87 -1.51
N LYS A 174 27.49 2.66 -2.55
CA LYS A 174 28.35 3.78 -2.94
C LYS A 174 28.25 4.89 -1.90
N GLN A 175 29.35 5.13 -1.19
CA GLN A 175 29.39 6.10 -0.10
C GLN A 175 29.03 7.52 -0.54
N ASP A 176 29.43 7.92 -1.75
CA ASP A 176 29.05 9.22 -2.32
C ASP A 176 27.52 9.37 -2.48
N VAL A 177 26.84 8.35 -3.00
CA VAL A 177 25.37 8.33 -3.14
C VAL A 177 24.71 8.38 -1.76
N ILE A 178 25.25 7.63 -0.79
CA ILE A 178 24.72 7.58 0.57
C ILE A 178 24.80 8.96 1.24
N LEU A 179 25.98 9.58 1.23
CA LEU A 179 26.22 10.86 1.88
C LEU A 179 25.43 12.00 1.20
N LYS A 180 25.34 12.00 -0.12
CA LYS A 180 24.50 12.97 -0.86
C LYS A 180 23.02 12.81 -0.52
N THR A 181 22.53 11.58 -0.40
CA THR A 181 21.14 11.32 -0.01
C THR A 181 20.86 11.78 1.43
N LEU A 182 21.76 11.47 2.37
CA LEU A 182 21.64 11.94 3.76
C LEU A 182 21.63 13.47 3.85
N LYS A 183 22.51 14.16 3.11
CA LYS A 183 22.50 15.62 3.02
C LYS A 183 21.19 16.17 2.44
N ALA A 184 20.65 15.52 1.41
CA ALA A 184 19.37 15.90 0.84
C ALA A 184 18.20 15.70 1.82
N ILE A 185 18.22 14.63 2.62
CA ILE A 185 17.26 14.39 3.69
C ILE A 185 17.31 15.51 4.73
N GLU A 186 18.50 15.88 5.20
CA GLU A 186 18.67 16.97 6.17
C GLU A 186 18.16 18.30 5.61
N GLY A 187 18.49 18.62 4.36
CA GLY A 187 17.97 19.81 3.68
C GLY A 187 16.44 19.82 3.59
N ALA A 188 15.82 18.69 3.27
CA ALA A 188 14.36 18.57 3.23
C ALA A 188 13.73 18.81 4.62
N GLN A 189 14.33 18.25 5.68
CA GLN A 189 13.87 18.44 7.07
C GLN A 189 13.96 19.91 7.50
N VAL A 190 15.05 20.61 7.17
CA VAL A 190 15.21 22.04 7.49
C VAL A 190 14.15 22.89 6.78
N ASN A 191 13.92 22.64 5.49
CA ASN A 191 12.92 23.39 4.72
C ASN A 191 11.50 23.21 5.27
N MET A 192 11.16 22.01 5.76
CA MET A 192 9.86 21.76 6.40
C MET A 192 9.67 22.60 7.67
N VAL A 193 10.70 22.72 8.51
CA VAL A 193 10.64 23.54 9.74
C VAL A 193 10.46 25.02 9.39
N GLN A 194 11.20 25.53 8.39
CA GLN A 194 11.11 26.93 7.98
C GLN A 194 9.72 27.32 7.48
N LEU A 195 9.03 26.43 6.76
CA LEU A 195 7.66 26.68 6.27
C LEU A 195 6.61 26.67 7.39
N SER A 196 6.88 26.03 8.53
CA SER A 196 5.95 25.99 9.67
C SER A 196 6.00 27.21 10.59
N LEU A 197 6.95 28.12 10.36
CA LEU A 197 7.18 29.33 11.16
C LEU A 197 6.51 30.60 10.60
N PHE A 198 5.75 30.47 9.50
CA PHE A 198 4.98 31.53 8.86
C PHE A 198 3.48 31.18 8.87
#